data_AF-A0A2N0RW44-F1
#
_entry.id   AF-A0A2N0RW44-F1
#
_cell.length_a   1.000
_cell.length_b   1.000
_cell.length_c   1.000
_cell.angle_alpha   90.00
_cell.angle_beta   90.00
_cell.angle_gamma   90.00
#
_symmetry.space_group_name_H-M   'P 1'
#
loop_
_entity.id
_entity.type
_entity.pdbx_description
1 polymer ?
#
loop_
_entity_poly.entity_id
_entity_poly.type
_entity_poly.pdbx_seq_one_letter_code
_entity_poly.pdbx_strand_id
1 'polypeptide(L)'
;MIKEDFKECGLKIGPAMRLAKEVQALKEKPKRVFSSYKSLSEVLAKYGIDGNNTDTIPLFSLQSYEIEDTNEHFKQCMAEILVRLKNYGILVVDSLEAMCNKYIVAILHSAINITRDDTRKELSMRPEYEVIGEESSGRVDYTIKDIENLICITENKSQQNVIEGFA
;
A
#
# COMPACT_ATOMS: atom_id res chain seq x y z
N MET A 1 -18.35 11.63 -25.04
CA MET A 1 -18.59 13.06 -25.22
C MET A 1 -17.70 13.56 -26.33
N ILE A 2 -18.24 14.39 -27.22
CA ILE A 2 -17.53 15.08 -28.29
C ILE A 2 -17.46 16.58 -27.96
N LYS A 3 -16.73 17.35 -28.77
CA LYS A 3 -16.50 18.79 -28.53
C LYS A 3 -17.81 19.58 -28.42
N GLU A 4 -18.82 19.18 -29.19
CA GLU A 4 -20.13 19.82 -29.28
C GLU A 4 -20.87 19.72 -27.94
N ASP A 5 -20.87 18.54 -27.29
CA ASP A 5 -21.46 18.34 -25.96
C ASP A 5 -20.90 19.34 -24.93
N PHE A 6 -19.59 19.59 -24.96
CA PHE A 6 -18.95 20.56 -24.06
C PHE A 6 -19.29 22.02 -24.40
N LYS A 7 -19.48 22.34 -25.69
CA LYS A 7 -19.90 23.69 -26.11
C LYS A 7 -21.36 23.96 -25.72
N GLU A 8 -22.22 22.95 -25.77
CA GLU A 8 -23.61 23.06 -25.28
C GLU A 8 -23.66 23.30 -23.76
N CYS A 9 -22.69 22.79 -23.00
CA CYS A 9 -22.49 23.15 -21.59
C CYS A 9 -21.88 24.55 -21.36
N GLY A 10 -21.70 25.37 -22.40
CA GLY A 10 -21.21 26.75 -22.30
C GLY A 10 -19.68 26.90 -22.31
N LEU A 11 -18.91 25.85 -22.60
CA LEU A 11 -17.45 25.96 -22.69
C LEU A 11 -17.02 26.65 -23.99
N LYS A 12 -16.06 27.58 -23.87
CA LYS A 12 -15.40 28.17 -25.04
C LYS A 12 -14.68 27.09 -25.86
N ILE A 13 -14.47 27.36 -27.14
CA ILE A 13 -13.98 26.37 -28.12
C ILE A 13 -12.64 25.73 -27.73
N GLY A 14 -11.73 26.49 -27.10
CA GLY A 14 -10.43 25.99 -26.65
C GLY A 14 -10.56 24.93 -25.55
N PRO A 15 -11.16 25.26 -24.39
CA PRO A 15 -11.46 24.28 -23.33
C PRO A 15 -12.28 23.08 -23.82
N ALA A 16 -13.34 23.29 -24.60
CA ALA A 16 -14.18 22.21 -25.13
C ALA A 16 -13.39 21.22 -25.99
N MET A 17 -12.48 21.73 -26.83
CA MET A 17 -11.62 20.90 -27.67
C MET A 17 -10.56 20.16 -26.87
N ARG A 18 -10.01 20.75 -25.81
CA ARG A 18 -9.07 20.07 -24.91
C ARG A 18 -9.75 18.91 -24.18
N LEU A 19 -10.94 19.16 -23.61
CA LEU A 19 -11.70 18.13 -22.89
C LEU A 19 -12.17 17.00 -23.80
N ALA A 20 -12.62 17.30 -25.02
CA ALA A 20 -12.99 16.26 -25.98
C ALA A 20 -11.81 15.36 -26.36
N LYS A 21 -10.60 15.93 -26.55
CA LYS A 21 -9.38 15.17 -26.77
C LYS A 21 -9.01 14.32 -25.56
N GLU A 22 -9.15 14.85 -24.35
CA GLU A 22 -8.86 14.10 -23.12
C GLU A 22 -9.86 12.95 -22.93
N VAL A 23 -11.16 13.17 -23.15
CA VAL A 23 -12.17 12.11 -23.13
C VAL A 23 -11.89 11.03 -24.16
N GLN A 24 -11.44 11.40 -25.37
CA GLN A 24 -11.05 10.43 -26.39
C GLN A 24 -9.82 9.63 -25.97
N ALA A 25 -8.80 10.30 -25.43
CA ALA A 25 -7.61 9.66 -24.89
C ALA A 25 -7.94 8.71 -23.72
N LEU A 26 -8.89 9.09 -22.86
CA LEU A 26 -9.40 8.26 -21.77
C LEU A 26 -10.25 7.10 -22.28
N LYS A 27 -11.00 7.24 -23.37
CA LYS A 27 -11.72 6.10 -23.99
C LYS A 27 -10.79 5.08 -24.60
N GLU A 28 -9.73 5.54 -25.27
CA GLU A 28 -8.69 4.68 -25.86
C GLU A 28 -7.78 4.05 -24.79
N LYS A 29 -7.59 4.75 -23.67
CA LYS A 29 -6.84 4.29 -22.50
C LYS A 29 -7.67 4.49 -21.22
N PRO A 30 -8.68 3.63 -20.97
CA PRO A 30 -9.64 3.77 -19.86
C PRO A 30 -9.03 3.69 -18.46
N LYS A 31 -7.72 3.46 -18.38
CA LYS A 31 -6.95 3.40 -17.15
C LYS A 31 -5.64 4.17 -17.31
N ARG A 32 -5.69 5.49 -17.42
CA ARG A 32 -4.64 6.26 -16.73
C ARG A 32 -4.97 6.23 -15.25
N VAL A 33 -4.70 5.08 -14.63
CA VAL A 33 -4.50 5.03 -13.18
C VAL A 33 -3.44 6.10 -12.90
N PHE A 34 -3.62 6.92 -11.87
CA PHE A 34 -2.73 8.01 -11.48
C PHE A 34 -1.26 7.60 -11.19
N SER A 35 -0.95 6.34 -11.43
CA SER A 35 0.30 5.65 -11.29
C SER A 35 0.76 5.18 -12.66
N SER A 36 1.93 5.63 -13.08
CA SER A 36 2.68 5.09 -14.20
C SER A 36 3.18 3.67 -13.89
N TYR A 37 2.27 2.71 -13.67
CA TYR A 37 2.65 1.33 -13.38
C TYR A 37 3.28 0.72 -14.63
N LYS A 38 4.52 0.25 -14.48
CA LYS A 38 4.98 -0.91 -15.24
C LYS A 38 4.12 -2.11 -14.81
N SER A 39 3.75 -2.99 -15.73
CA SER A 39 3.04 -4.22 -15.34
C SER A 39 3.90 -5.02 -14.35
N LEU A 40 3.29 -5.86 -13.51
CA LEU A 40 4.07 -6.74 -12.63
C LEU A 40 5.10 -7.55 -13.42
N SER A 41 4.75 -8.05 -14.61
CA SER A 41 5.71 -8.69 -15.53
C SER A 41 6.85 -7.78 -15.99
N GLU A 42 6.59 -6.51 -16.33
CA GLU A 42 7.63 -5.55 -16.74
C GLU A 42 8.59 -5.24 -15.59
N VAL A 43 8.08 -5.20 -14.35
CA VAL A 43 8.90 -5.08 -13.14
C VAL A 43 9.73 -6.34 -12.93
N LEU A 44 9.09 -7.52 -12.92
CA LEU A 44 9.75 -8.81 -12.68
C LEU A 44 10.82 -9.14 -13.73
N ALA A 45 10.58 -8.81 -15.00
CA ALA A 45 11.54 -9.02 -16.07
C ALA A 45 12.87 -8.28 -15.85
N LYS A 46 12.86 -7.09 -15.20
CA LYS A 46 14.10 -6.37 -14.86
C LYS A 46 14.96 -7.12 -13.85
N TYR A 47 14.35 -7.96 -13.02
CA TYR A 47 15.03 -8.82 -12.05
C TYR A 47 15.28 -10.23 -12.61
N GLY A 48 15.08 -10.46 -13.91
CA GLY A 48 15.27 -11.76 -14.55
C GLY A 48 14.23 -12.80 -14.17
N ILE A 49 13.04 -12.37 -13.74
CA ILE A 49 11.93 -13.24 -13.35
C ILE A 49 10.93 -13.28 -14.51
N ASP A 50 10.86 -14.44 -15.18
CA ASP A 50 9.94 -14.66 -16.30
C ASP A 50 8.55 -15.10 -15.80
N GLY A 51 7.53 -14.27 -16.07
CA GLY A 51 6.13 -14.58 -15.82
C GLY A 51 5.41 -13.58 -14.91
N ASN A 52 4.10 -13.79 -14.74
CA ASN A 52 3.25 -13.01 -13.81
C ASN A 52 3.15 -13.66 -12.42
N ASN A 53 3.66 -14.88 -12.24
CA ASN A 53 3.56 -15.60 -10.97
C ASN A 53 4.63 -15.11 -10.01
N THR A 54 4.20 -14.77 -8.79
CA THR A 54 5.10 -14.36 -7.70
C THR A 54 5.82 -15.54 -7.05
N ASP A 55 5.49 -16.77 -7.43
CA ASP A 55 6.03 -18.01 -6.85
C ASP A 55 7.55 -18.16 -7.05
N THR A 56 8.10 -17.50 -8.07
CA THR A 56 9.53 -17.48 -8.40
C THR A 56 10.27 -16.32 -7.74
N ILE A 57 9.56 -15.36 -7.13
CA ILE A 57 10.18 -14.31 -6.33
C ILE A 57 10.80 -14.99 -5.11
N PRO A 58 12.13 -14.89 -4.90
CA PRO A 58 12.75 -15.45 -3.72
C PRO A 58 12.07 -14.86 -2.48
N LEU A 59 11.40 -15.71 -1.70
CA LEU A 59 11.00 -15.32 -0.36
C LEU A 59 12.29 -14.98 0.39
N PHE A 60 12.42 -13.73 0.82
CA PHE A 60 13.57 -13.34 1.63
C PHE A 60 13.59 -14.25 2.86
N SER A 61 14.69 -14.97 3.08
CA SER A 61 14.90 -15.67 4.33
C SER A 61 15.18 -14.61 5.39
N LEU A 62 14.12 -14.13 6.04
CA LEU A 62 14.26 -13.23 7.17
C LEU A 62 14.83 -14.03 8.33
N GLN A 63 15.97 -13.58 8.85
CA GLN A 63 16.44 -14.06 10.13
C GLN A 63 15.47 -13.58 11.19
N SER A 64 14.76 -14.52 11.83
CA SER A 64 13.91 -14.21 12.96
C SER A 64 14.75 -13.84 14.17
N TYR A 65 14.37 -12.78 14.86
CA TYR A 65 14.92 -12.42 16.16
C TYR A 65 13.89 -12.77 17.23
N GLU A 66 14.28 -13.58 18.20
CA GLU A 66 13.41 -13.95 19.31
C GLU A 66 13.36 -12.82 20.32
N ILE A 67 12.14 -12.41 20.69
CA ILE A 67 11.90 -11.36 21.69
C ILE A 67 11.47 -12.06 22.98
N GLU A 68 12.19 -11.82 24.07
CA GLU A 68 11.81 -12.37 25.36
C GLU A 68 10.50 -11.75 25.88
N ASP A 69 9.65 -12.57 26.51
CA ASP A 69 8.41 -12.11 27.18
C ASP A 69 8.68 -11.10 28.31
N THR A 70 9.93 -11.01 28.78
CA THR A 70 10.39 -10.06 29.79
C THR A 70 10.57 -8.65 29.23
N ASN A 71 10.68 -8.49 27.90
CA ASN A 71 10.95 -7.22 27.23
C ASN A 71 9.86 -6.18 27.50
N GLU A 72 10.26 -5.00 27.96
CA GLU A 72 9.33 -3.96 28.40
C GLU A 72 8.48 -3.41 27.25
N HIS A 73 9.08 -3.20 26.06
CA HIS A 73 8.35 -2.74 24.88
C HIS A 73 7.36 -3.78 24.37
N PHE A 74 7.69 -5.06 24.49
CA PHE A 74 6.78 -6.16 24.15
C PHE A 74 5.61 -6.24 25.14
N LYS A 75 5.87 -6.20 26.45
CA LYS A 75 4.82 -6.17 27.49
C LYS A 75 3.88 -4.99 27.29
N GLN A 76 4.41 -3.81 27.01
CA GLN A 76 3.63 -2.61 26.76
C GLN A 76 2.75 -2.76 25.50
N CYS A 77 3.31 -3.34 24.42
CA CYS A 77 2.55 -3.66 23.21
C CYS A 77 1.35 -4.55 23.52
N MET A 78 1.59 -5.64 24.26
CA MET A 78 0.57 -6.61 24.60
C MET A 78 -0.50 -6.00 25.51
N ALA A 79 -0.11 -5.20 26.50
CA ALA A 79 -1.04 -4.48 27.35
C ALA A 79 -1.94 -3.53 26.54
N GLU A 80 -1.37 -2.78 25.59
CA GLU A 80 -2.11 -1.88 24.72
C GLU A 80 -3.12 -2.62 23.84
N ILE A 81 -2.68 -3.70 23.17
CA ILE A 81 -3.55 -4.53 22.31
C ILE A 81 -4.69 -5.13 23.12
N LEU A 82 -4.40 -5.68 24.31
CA LEU A 82 -5.40 -6.30 25.18
C LEU A 82 -6.43 -5.28 25.68
N VAL A 83 -6.01 -4.07 26.08
CA VAL A 83 -6.93 -3.01 26.49
C VAL A 83 -7.84 -2.60 25.34
N ARG A 84 -7.28 -2.45 24.13
CA ARG A 84 -8.06 -2.14 22.92
C ARG A 84 -9.08 -3.23 22.62
N LEU A 85 -8.67 -4.50 22.62
CA LEU A 85 -9.57 -5.66 22.40
C LEU A 85 -10.74 -5.68 23.40
N LYS A 86 -10.48 -5.44 24.68
CA LYS A 86 -11.53 -5.39 25.72
C LYS A 86 -12.57 -4.30 25.44
N ASN A 87 -12.17 -3.19 24.82
CA ASN A 87 -13.04 -2.04 24.57
C ASN A 87 -13.87 -2.15 23.27
N TYR A 88 -13.52 -3.04 22.34
CA TYR A 88 -14.22 -3.14 21.04
C TYR A 88 -15.48 -4.02 21.07
N GLY A 89 -15.73 -4.81 22.11
CA GLY A 89 -16.92 -5.66 22.19
C GLY A 89 -16.91 -6.80 21.15
N ILE A 90 -18.08 -7.20 20.64
CA ILE A 90 -18.21 -8.26 19.64
C ILE A 90 -17.71 -7.74 18.28
N LEU A 91 -16.69 -8.39 17.74
CA LEU A 91 -16.11 -8.04 16.44
C LEU A 91 -17.10 -8.36 15.31
N VAL A 92 -17.43 -7.35 14.50
CA VAL A 92 -18.21 -7.51 13.26
C VAL A 92 -17.22 -7.73 12.12
N VAL A 93 -17.48 -8.71 11.25
CA VAL A 93 -16.54 -9.20 10.21
C VAL A 93 -16.06 -8.09 9.26
N ASP A 94 -16.87 -7.07 8.99
CA ASP A 94 -16.57 -6.02 8.02
C ASP A 94 -15.90 -4.76 8.62
N SER A 95 -15.82 -4.64 9.95
CA SER A 95 -15.09 -3.55 10.62
C SER A 95 -13.62 -3.90 10.93
N LEU A 96 -13.16 -5.03 10.39
CA LEU A 96 -11.85 -5.60 10.72
C LEU A 96 -10.69 -4.68 10.33
N GLU A 97 -10.73 -4.05 9.16
CA GLU A 97 -9.56 -3.34 8.61
C GLU A 97 -9.14 -2.12 9.43
N ALA A 98 -10.08 -1.20 9.69
CA ALA A 98 -9.80 -0.02 10.51
C ALA A 98 -9.39 -0.40 11.95
N MET A 99 -9.80 -1.58 12.46
CA MET A 99 -9.33 -2.11 13.73
C MET A 99 -7.95 -2.76 13.62
N CYS A 100 -7.71 -3.58 12.60
CA CYS A 100 -6.42 -4.19 12.26
C CYS A 100 -5.33 -3.13 12.18
N ASN A 101 -5.60 -2.01 11.51
CA ASN A 101 -4.66 -0.89 11.39
C ASN A 101 -4.27 -0.32 12.77
N LYS A 102 -5.18 -0.28 13.74
CA LYS A 102 -4.86 0.17 15.11
C LYS A 102 -3.95 -0.79 15.87
N TYR A 103 -4.12 -2.10 15.68
CA TYR A 103 -3.24 -3.10 16.29
C TYR A 103 -1.88 -3.13 15.60
N ILE A 104 -1.85 -3.02 14.27
CA ILE A 104 -0.64 -2.93 13.47
C ILE A 104 0.21 -1.75 13.96
N VAL A 105 -0.37 -0.56 14.15
CA VAL A 105 0.39 0.60 14.64
C VAL A 105 1.09 0.32 15.97
N ALA A 106 0.40 -0.31 16.93
CA ALA A 106 1.00 -0.66 18.23
C ALA A 106 2.18 -1.63 18.06
N ILE A 107 2.00 -2.66 17.23
CA ILE A 107 3.05 -3.66 16.92
C ILE A 107 4.25 -2.99 16.25
N LEU A 108 4.02 -2.13 15.26
CA LEU A 108 5.10 -1.44 14.53
C LEU A 108 5.88 -0.48 15.44
N HIS A 109 5.19 0.27 16.30
CA HIS A 109 5.84 1.15 17.28
C HIS A 109 6.75 0.35 18.23
N SER A 110 6.25 -0.77 18.77
CA SER A 110 7.04 -1.61 19.65
C SER A 110 8.21 -2.28 18.93
N ALA A 111 8.01 -2.76 17.69
CA ALA A 111 9.09 -3.33 16.88
C ALA A 111 10.21 -2.31 16.62
N ILE A 112 9.85 -1.05 16.33
CA ILE A 112 10.82 0.04 16.15
C ILE A 112 11.61 0.29 17.43
N ASN A 113 10.95 0.36 18.58
CA ASN A 113 11.63 0.59 19.85
C ASN A 113 12.56 -0.55 20.23
N ILE A 114 12.11 -1.81 20.08
CA ILE A 114 12.94 -3.00 20.32
C ILE A 114 14.16 -2.98 19.38
N THR A 115 13.94 -2.71 18.09
CA THR A 115 15.04 -2.62 17.12
C THR A 115 16.01 -1.49 17.47
N ARG A 116 15.51 -0.35 17.93
CA ARG A 116 16.34 0.78 18.37
C ARG A 116 17.19 0.39 19.57
N ASP A 117 16.62 -0.30 20.56
CA ASP A 117 17.36 -0.73 21.74
C ASP A 117 18.45 -1.75 21.39
N ASP A 118 18.13 -2.72 20.54
CA ASP A 118 19.03 -3.82 20.17
C ASP A 118 20.14 -3.37 19.21
N THR A 119 19.80 -2.53 18.23
CA THR A 119 20.72 -2.19 17.13
C THR A 119 21.26 -0.76 17.18
N ARG A 120 20.69 0.09 18.04
CA ARG A 120 20.93 1.54 18.10
C ARG A 120 20.66 2.28 16.78
N LYS A 121 19.95 1.64 15.85
CA LYS A 121 19.53 2.27 14.60
C LYS A 121 18.30 3.11 14.83
N GLU A 122 18.31 4.28 14.20
CA GLU A 122 17.19 5.20 14.27
C GLU A 122 16.23 4.90 13.12
N LEU A 123 15.09 4.30 13.46
CA LEU A 123 14.01 4.03 12.52
C LEU A 123 12.92 5.09 12.68
N SER A 124 12.40 5.57 11.55
CA SER A 124 11.26 6.50 11.52
C SER A 124 10.05 5.84 10.87
N MET A 125 8.87 6.04 11.46
CA MET A 125 7.60 5.60 10.88
C MET A 125 6.79 6.79 10.38
N ARG A 126 6.16 6.64 9.22
CA ARG A 126 5.21 7.62 8.67
C ARG A 126 3.91 6.94 8.24
N PRO A 127 2.75 7.37 8.75
CA PRO A 127 1.46 6.94 8.23
C PRO A 127 1.15 7.63 6.90
N GLU A 128 0.36 6.98 6.05
CA GLU A 128 -0.16 7.50 4.78
C GLU A 128 0.90 8.20 3.92
N TYR A 129 1.96 7.46 3.58
CA TYR A 129 3.10 8.02 2.87
C TYR A 129 2.99 7.74 1.36
N GLU A 130 3.21 8.76 0.55
CA GLU A 130 3.32 8.59 -0.91
C GLU A 130 4.75 8.19 -1.25
N VAL A 131 4.90 6.98 -1.80
CA VAL A 131 6.16 6.45 -2.29
C VAL A 131 6.22 6.74 -3.78
N ILE A 132 7.29 7.41 -4.22
CA ILE A 132 7.55 7.70 -5.62
C ILE A 132 8.79 6.91 -6.04
N GLY A 133 8.57 5.77 -6.68
CA GLY A 133 9.61 4.96 -7.30
C GLY A 133 9.64 5.13 -8.82
N GLU A 134 10.71 4.65 -9.44
CA GLU A 134 10.87 4.66 -10.90
C GLU A 134 9.89 3.69 -11.60
N GLU A 135 9.45 2.65 -10.89
CA GLU A 135 8.61 1.56 -11.42
C GLU A 135 7.17 1.61 -10.94
N SER A 136 6.99 2.08 -9.70
CA SER A 136 5.69 2.23 -9.08
C SER A 136 5.68 3.46 -8.19
N SER A 137 4.57 4.17 -8.23
CA SER A 137 4.26 5.24 -7.29
C SER A 137 2.89 4.98 -6.70
N GLY A 138 2.73 5.19 -5.40
CA GLY A 138 1.49 4.90 -4.72
C GLY A 138 1.50 5.30 -3.26
N ARG A 139 0.30 5.51 -2.72
CA ARG A 139 0.11 5.71 -1.29
C ARG A 139 0.14 4.35 -0.58
N VAL A 140 0.92 4.28 0.48
CA VAL A 140 0.98 3.12 1.38
C VAL A 140 0.51 3.53 2.77
N ASP A 141 -0.01 2.57 3.54
CA ASP A 141 -0.62 2.85 4.85
C ASP A 141 0.42 3.23 5.88
N TYR A 142 1.56 2.54 5.87
CA TYR A 142 2.70 2.85 6.72
C TYR A 142 4.01 2.70 5.97
N THR A 143 4.98 3.53 6.36
CA THR A 143 6.36 3.42 5.90
C THR A 143 7.28 3.44 7.10
N ILE A 144 8.19 2.47 7.17
CA ILE A 144 9.29 2.44 8.13
C ILE A 144 10.59 2.67 7.37
N LYS A 145 11.36 3.66 7.78
CA LYS A 145 12.56 4.10 7.09
C LYS A 145 13.77 4.10 8.02
N ASP A 146 14.86 3.51 7.54
CA ASP A 146 16.25 3.70 8.01
C ASP A 146 16.99 4.62 7.02
N ILE A 147 18.28 4.88 7.24
CA ILE A 147 19.14 5.69 6.38
C ILE A 147 19.12 5.16 4.94
N GLU A 148 19.25 3.84 4.77
CA GLU A 148 19.38 3.20 3.46
C GLU A 148 18.16 2.39 3.04
N ASN A 149 17.36 1.93 4.01
CA ASN A 149 16.28 0.96 3.76
C ASN A 149 14.90 1.57 3.99
N LEU A 150 13.94 1.11 3.19
CA LEU A 150 12.54 1.51 3.26
C LEU A 150 11.65 0.27 3.27
N ILE A 151 10.76 0.17 4.26
CA ILE A 151 9.73 -0.85 4.34
C ILE A 151 8.39 -0.16 4.16
N CYS A 152 7.62 -0.62 3.18
CA CYS A 152 6.29 -0.13 2.89
C CYS A 152 5.25 -1.18 3.26
N ILE A 153 4.27 -0.79 4.06
CA ILE A 153 3.17 -1.63 4.51
C ILE A 153 1.92 -1.09 3.85
N THR A 154 1.29 -1.95 3.06
CA THR A 154 0.04 -1.67 2.37
C THR A 154 -0.94 -2.78 2.69
N GLU A 155 -2.22 -2.47 2.66
CA GLU A 155 -3.30 -3.45 2.66
C GLU A 155 -3.00 -4.58 1.66
N ASN A 156 -3.33 -5.80 2.08
CA ASN A 156 -3.41 -6.90 1.13
C ASN A 156 -4.58 -6.60 0.21
N LYS A 157 -4.29 -5.93 -0.91
CA LYS A 157 -5.16 -5.98 -2.07
C LYS A 157 -5.12 -7.43 -2.49
N SER A 158 -6.08 -8.21 -2.01
CA SER A 158 -6.41 -9.48 -2.62
C SER A 158 -6.34 -9.20 -4.11
N GLN A 159 -5.45 -9.92 -4.81
CA GLN A 159 -5.52 -9.92 -6.25
C GLN A 159 -6.94 -10.34 -6.52
N GLN A 160 -7.78 -9.37 -6.85
CA GLN A 160 -9.08 -9.61 -7.38
C GLN A 160 -8.71 -10.31 -8.67
N ASN A 161 -8.62 -11.63 -8.60
CA ASN A 161 -8.73 -12.51 -9.73
C ASN A 161 -10.13 -12.17 -10.24
N VAL A 162 -10.18 -11.10 -11.03
CA VAL A 162 -11.24 -10.79 -11.95
C VAL A 162 -11.13 -11.90 -13.00
N ILE A 163 -11.52 -13.10 -12.59
CA ILE A 163 -12.33 -13.96 -13.43
C ILE A 163 -13.74 -13.38 -13.26
N GLU A 164 -13.94 -12.16 -13.78
CA GLU A 164 -15.25 -11.82 -14.34
C GLU A 164 -15.37 -12.71 -15.56
N GLY A 165 -15.80 -13.95 -15.31
CA GLY A 165 -16.36 -14.80 -16.34
C GLY A 165 -17.60 -14.08 -16.83
N PHE A 166 -17.49 -13.47 -18.01
CA PHE A 166 -18.66 -13.21 -18.82
C PHE A 166 -19.32 -14.56 -19.10
N ALA A 167 -20.49 -14.76 -18.49
CA ALA A 167 -21.51 -15.69 -18.95
C ALA A 167 -22.79 -14.88 -19.22
#